data_AF-A0A0D9W5A9-F1
#
_entry.id   AF-A0A0D9W5A9-F1
#
_cell.length_a   1.000
_cell.length_b   1.000
_cell.length_c   1.000
_cell.angle_alpha   90.00
_cell.angle_beta   90.00
_cell.angle_gamma   90.00
#
_symmetry.space_group_name_H-M   'P 1'
#
loop_
_entity.id
_entity.type
_entity.pdbx_description
1 polymer ?
#
loop_
_entity_poly.entity_id
_entity_poly.type
_entity_poly.pdbx_seq_one_letter_code
_entity_poly.pdbx_strand_id
1 'polypeptide(L)'
;MLVAVVVFLPCLATATGKTGQIAVFWGRNKTEGSLKEACDTGIYTTVIISFFSVFGHGRYWTDLSGHDVSRVGADVKYCQSKNIPVLLSVGGDGYQYSLPTPDSAKDVADHLWHAYLGGGRRGVFRPFGDAVLDGVDLYIDHGGPANYDVLNINQIQIQF
;
A
#
# COMPACT_ATOMS: atom_id res chain seq x y z
N MET A 1 -40.89 -19.18 30.78
CA MET A 1 -40.11 -18.26 29.93
C MET A 1 -39.13 -17.52 30.82
N LEU A 2 -37.83 -17.83 30.73
CA LEU A 2 -36.77 -17.00 31.31
C LEU A 2 -36.22 -16.13 30.17
N VAL A 3 -36.22 -14.81 30.33
CA VAL A 3 -35.56 -13.89 29.39
C VAL A 3 -34.19 -13.56 29.96
N ALA A 4 -33.12 -14.02 29.30
CA ALA A 4 -31.75 -13.66 29.65
C ALA A 4 -31.42 -12.29 29.02
N VAL A 5 -31.15 -11.29 29.85
CA VAL A 5 -30.70 -9.96 29.40
C VAL A 5 -29.18 -10.02 29.27
N VAL A 6 -28.68 -10.00 28.04
CA VAL A 6 -27.25 -9.88 27.74
C VAL A 6 -26.88 -8.41 27.77
N VAL A 7 -26.15 -7.98 28.80
CA VAL A 7 -25.61 -6.63 28.90
C VAL A 7 -24.29 -6.58 28.13
N PHE A 8 -24.29 -5.97 26.96
CA PHE A 8 -23.06 -5.60 26.26
C PHE A 8 -22.43 -4.41 26.96
N LEU A 9 -21.35 -4.63 27.71
CA LEU A 9 -20.51 -3.52 28.18
C LEU A 9 -19.79 -2.93 26.95
N PRO A 10 -19.95 -1.63 26.63
CA PRO A 10 -19.12 -1.00 25.63
C PRO A 10 -17.68 -0.94 26.15
N CYS A 11 -16.78 -1.64 25.46
CA CYS A 11 -15.35 -1.43 25.65
C CYS A 11 -15.04 0.01 25.21
N LEU A 12 -14.88 0.92 26.16
CA LEU A 12 -14.35 2.24 25.91
C LEU A 12 -12.92 2.05 25.39
N ALA A 13 -12.73 2.17 24.07
CA ALA A 13 -11.42 2.26 23.47
C ALA A 13 -10.76 3.56 23.96
N THR A 14 -9.97 3.47 25.02
CA THR A 14 -9.08 4.54 25.43
C THR A 14 -7.99 4.67 24.37
N ALA A 15 -7.93 5.81 23.68
CA ALA A 15 -6.78 6.15 22.84
C ALA A 15 -5.57 6.38 23.78
N THR A 16 -4.80 5.33 24.03
CA THR A 16 -3.66 5.37 24.95
C THR A 16 -2.38 5.79 24.23
N GLY A 17 -1.84 6.96 24.58
CA GLY A 17 -0.41 7.28 24.51
C GLY A 17 0.26 7.38 23.13
N LYS A 18 1.55 7.73 23.13
CA LYS A 18 2.42 7.66 21.94
C LYS A 18 2.57 6.19 21.55
N THR A 19 2.20 5.84 20.32
CA THR A 19 2.23 4.46 19.82
C THR A 19 3.64 3.98 19.43
N GLY A 20 4.60 4.91 19.36
CA GLY A 20 5.94 4.64 18.85
C GLY A 20 5.97 4.27 17.36
N GLN A 21 4.87 4.45 16.63
CA GLN A 21 4.77 4.10 15.23
C GLN A 21 5.35 5.22 14.36
N ILE A 22 6.25 4.87 13.45
CA ILE A 22 6.89 5.78 12.50
C ILE A 22 6.83 5.13 11.12
N ALA A 23 6.04 5.72 10.22
CA ALA A 23 6.01 5.35 8.81
C ALA A 23 6.97 6.24 8.01
N VAL A 24 7.64 5.67 7.01
CA VAL A 24 8.50 6.42 6.09
C VAL A 24 8.17 6.09 4.64
N PHE A 25 8.18 7.11 3.79
CA PHE A 25 8.12 6.94 2.34
C PHE A 25 9.52 6.63 1.78
N TRP A 26 9.59 5.67 0.87
CA TRP A 26 10.83 5.26 0.18
C TRP A 26 10.56 5.06 -1.31
N GLY A 27 11.53 5.42 -2.16
CA GLY A 27 11.46 5.19 -3.62
C GLY A 27 11.44 6.46 -4.47
N ARG A 28 11.61 7.64 -3.86
CA ARG A 28 11.57 8.94 -4.54
C ARG A 28 12.95 9.46 -4.96
N ASN A 29 14.03 8.81 -4.51
CA ASN A 29 15.38 9.19 -4.88
C ASN A 29 16.31 7.97 -4.89
N LYS A 30 16.84 7.58 -6.06
CA LYS A 30 17.77 6.43 -6.19
C LYS A 30 19.00 6.47 -5.26
N THR A 31 19.35 7.62 -4.70
CA THR A 31 20.48 7.75 -3.75
C THR A 31 20.07 7.65 -2.28
N GLU A 32 18.80 7.37 -1.98
CA GLU A 32 18.28 7.21 -0.60
C GLU A 32 18.65 5.88 0.06
N GLY A 33 19.38 5.02 -0.67
CA GLY A 33 19.70 3.66 -0.25
C GLY A 33 18.62 2.65 -0.64
N SER A 34 18.92 1.39 -0.42
CA SER A 34 18.00 0.27 -0.64
C SER A 34 16.85 0.25 0.36
N LEU A 35 15.76 -0.42 0.00
CA LEU A 35 14.63 -0.65 0.91
C LEU A 35 15.09 -1.46 2.13
N LYS A 36 16.00 -2.41 1.93
CA LYS A 36 16.63 -3.16 3.03
C LYS A 36 17.34 -2.26 4.03
N GLU A 37 18.13 -1.30 3.56
CA GLU A 37 18.85 -0.35 4.44
C GLU A 37 17.88 0.50 5.25
N ALA A 38 16.77 0.95 4.65
CA ALA A 38 15.72 1.67 5.38
C ALA A 38 15.17 0.84 6.55
N CYS A 39 14.89 -0.45 6.31
CA CYS A 39 14.39 -1.37 7.34
C CYS A 39 15.45 -1.72 8.41
N ASP A 40 16.73 -1.75 8.04
CA ASP A 40 17.83 -2.02 8.97
C ASP A 40 18.18 -0.84 9.89
N THR A 41 17.66 0.36 9.62
CA THR A 41 17.87 1.51 10.52
C THR A 41 17.30 1.28 11.92
N GLY A 42 16.27 0.43 12.05
CA GLY A 42 15.54 0.21 13.29
C GLY A 42 14.70 1.41 13.76
N ILE A 43 14.55 2.43 12.93
CA ILE A 43 13.81 3.66 13.25
C ILE A 43 12.33 3.52 12.89
N TYR A 44 12.04 2.89 11.75
CA TYR A 44 10.71 2.86 11.16
C TYR A 44 9.95 1.59 11.54
N THR A 45 8.68 1.75 11.87
CA THR A 45 7.76 0.63 12.11
C THR A 45 6.94 0.29 10.88
N THR A 46 6.99 1.11 9.82
CA THR A 46 6.33 0.85 8.53
C THR A 46 7.12 1.52 7.42
N VAL A 47 7.24 0.87 6.26
CA VAL A 47 7.81 1.49 5.07
C VAL A 47 6.77 1.53 3.95
N ILE A 48 6.67 2.66 3.27
CA ILE A 48 5.71 2.92 2.20
C ILE A 48 6.50 3.15 0.91
N ILE A 49 6.43 2.19 -0.01
CA ILE A 49 7.05 2.30 -1.34
C ILE A 49 6.23 3.29 -2.17
N SER A 50 6.88 4.31 -2.74
CA SER A 50 6.22 5.34 -3.53
C SER A 50 6.84 5.51 -4.93
N PHE A 51 6.09 5.48 -6.03
CA PHE A 51 4.61 5.42 -6.16
C PHE A 51 4.18 4.49 -7.29
N PHE A 52 2.98 3.91 -7.15
CA PHE A 52 2.17 3.45 -8.26
C PHE A 52 1.45 4.67 -8.88
N SER A 53 2.11 5.32 -9.84
CA SER A 53 1.81 6.69 -10.27
C SER A 53 1.03 6.79 -11.59
N VAL A 54 0.80 5.68 -12.28
CA VAL A 54 -0.01 5.62 -13.51
C VAL A 54 -1.09 4.56 -13.34
N PHE A 55 -2.37 4.95 -13.38
CA PHE A 55 -3.50 4.02 -13.26
C PHE A 55 -4.83 4.57 -13.80
N GLY A 56 -5.83 3.68 -13.96
CA GLY A 56 -7.23 4.03 -14.25
C GLY A 56 -7.62 4.16 -15.73
N HIS A 57 -6.65 4.12 -16.65
CA HIS A 57 -6.86 4.18 -18.10
C HIS A 57 -6.28 2.96 -18.84
N GLY A 58 -6.39 1.77 -18.25
CA GLY A 58 -5.82 0.52 -18.79
C GLY A 58 -4.28 0.48 -18.82
N ARG A 59 -3.63 1.41 -18.12
CA ARG A 59 -2.18 1.50 -17.97
C ARG A 59 -1.84 1.48 -16.50
N TYR A 60 -0.75 0.80 -16.16
CA TYR A 60 -0.32 0.59 -14.78
C TYR A 60 1.20 0.72 -14.72
N TRP A 61 1.72 1.54 -13.80
CA TRP A 61 3.16 1.72 -13.65
C TRP A 61 3.54 2.10 -12.22
N THR A 62 4.61 1.48 -11.72
CA THR A 62 5.31 1.91 -10.51
C THR A 62 6.59 2.64 -10.89
N ASP A 63 6.69 3.90 -10.50
CA ASP A 63 7.91 4.69 -10.64
C ASP A 63 8.65 4.73 -9.30
N LEU A 64 9.86 4.16 -9.27
CA LEU A 64 10.77 4.18 -8.12
C LEU A 64 12.02 5.02 -8.40
N SER A 65 11.90 6.07 -9.23
CA SER A 65 12.93 7.11 -9.39
C SER A 65 14.32 6.60 -9.77
N GLY A 66 14.38 5.48 -10.50
CA GLY A 66 15.61 4.84 -10.97
C GLY A 66 16.20 3.77 -10.05
N HIS A 67 15.51 3.35 -9.00
CA HIS A 67 15.90 2.15 -8.22
C HIS A 67 15.83 0.87 -9.06
N ASP A 68 16.68 -0.09 -8.74
CA ASP A 68 16.66 -1.43 -9.35
C ASP A 68 15.47 -2.24 -8.79
N VAL A 69 14.36 -2.19 -9.52
CA VAL A 69 13.09 -2.86 -9.17
C VAL A 69 13.27 -4.36 -8.93
N SER A 70 14.24 -5.01 -9.59
CA SER A 70 14.45 -6.46 -9.47
C SER A 70 14.90 -6.89 -8.07
N ARG A 71 15.45 -5.96 -7.27
CA ARG A 71 15.91 -6.22 -5.89
C ARG A 71 14.84 -5.97 -4.85
N VAL A 72 13.85 -5.13 -5.16
CA VAL A 72 12.85 -4.65 -4.21
C VAL A 72 12.06 -5.81 -3.60
N GLY A 73 11.73 -6.84 -4.37
CA GLY A 73 11.00 -8.01 -3.84
C GLY A 73 11.75 -8.78 -2.75
N ALA A 74 13.07 -8.92 -2.87
CA ALA A 74 13.88 -9.54 -1.81
C ALA A 74 13.94 -8.66 -0.57
N ASP A 75 14.07 -7.34 -0.75
CA ASP A 75 14.10 -6.37 0.33
C ASP A 75 12.77 -6.27 1.08
N VAL A 76 11.63 -6.34 0.39
CA VAL A 76 10.29 -6.42 1.00
C VAL A 76 10.23 -7.59 1.98
N LYS A 77 10.57 -8.81 1.51
CA LYS A 77 10.55 -10.01 2.36
C LYS A 77 11.52 -9.89 3.55
N TYR A 78 12.65 -9.21 3.36
CA TYR A 78 13.58 -8.92 4.43
C TYR A 78 12.96 -7.98 5.49
N CYS A 79 12.33 -6.88 5.09
CA CYS A 79 11.63 -5.97 6.02
C CYS A 79 10.52 -6.70 6.80
N GLN A 80 9.72 -7.51 6.11
CA GLN A 80 8.68 -8.32 6.72
C GLN A 80 9.24 -9.32 7.74
N SER A 81 10.41 -9.92 7.48
CA SER A 81 11.09 -10.80 8.46
C SER A 81 11.52 -10.07 9.74
N LYS A 82 11.60 -8.74 9.71
CA LYS A 82 11.85 -7.86 10.85
C LYS A 82 10.55 -7.35 11.50
N ASN A 83 9.39 -7.84 11.08
CA ASN A 83 8.07 -7.36 11.47
C ASN A 83 7.82 -5.89 11.08
N ILE A 84 8.43 -5.42 9.99
CA ILE A 84 8.19 -4.10 9.42
C ILE A 84 7.25 -4.28 8.22
N PRO A 85 5.95 -3.94 8.32
CA PRO A 85 5.05 -3.98 7.18
C PRO A 85 5.51 -3.03 6.07
N VAL A 86 5.34 -3.48 4.83
CA VAL A 86 5.68 -2.73 3.62
C VAL A 86 4.43 -2.52 2.78
N LEU A 87 4.07 -1.25 2.58
CA LEU A 87 2.90 -0.82 1.80
C LEU A 87 3.35 -0.27 0.43
N LEU A 88 2.45 -0.28 -0.55
CA LEU A 88 2.61 0.46 -1.81
C LEU A 88 1.69 1.67 -1.82
N SER A 89 2.26 2.86 -1.97
CA SER A 89 1.50 4.09 -2.15
C SER A 89 1.05 4.27 -3.60
N VAL A 90 -0.24 4.51 -3.77
CA VAL A 90 -0.94 4.72 -5.05
C VAL A 90 -1.21 6.20 -5.21
N GLY A 91 -0.78 6.76 -6.34
CA GLY A 91 -0.96 8.17 -6.69
C GLY A 91 0.37 8.92 -6.74
N GLY A 92 0.52 9.94 -5.89
CA GLY A 92 1.62 10.90 -5.91
C GLY A 92 1.23 12.25 -6.51
N ASP A 93 2.22 13.11 -6.73
CA ASP A 93 2.12 14.47 -7.28
C ASP A 93 1.98 14.52 -8.82
N GLY A 94 1.92 13.36 -9.46
CA GLY A 94 1.74 13.24 -10.91
C GLY A 94 0.29 13.39 -11.38
N TYR A 95 0.12 13.56 -12.69
CA TYR A 95 -1.19 13.72 -13.35
C TYR A 95 -1.64 12.49 -14.16
N GLN A 96 -0.91 11.37 -14.04
CA GLN A 96 -1.11 10.21 -14.92
C GLN A 96 -2.09 9.17 -14.33
N TYR A 97 -2.91 9.58 -13.38
CA TYR A 97 -3.88 8.72 -12.75
C TYR A 97 -5.23 9.41 -12.54
N SER A 98 -6.31 8.65 -12.66
CA SER A 98 -7.65 9.05 -12.22
C SER A 98 -8.53 7.80 -12.11
N LEU A 99 -9.63 7.86 -11.36
CA LEU A 99 -10.62 6.77 -11.29
C LEU A 99 -12.01 7.30 -11.69
N PRO A 100 -12.24 7.58 -12.99
CA PRO A 100 -13.45 8.25 -13.46
C PRO A 100 -14.70 7.37 -13.33
N THR A 101 -14.57 6.04 -13.24
CA THR A 101 -15.71 5.13 -13.10
C THR A 101 -15.48 4.08 -12.00
N PRO A 102 -16.55 3.48 -11.46
CA PRO A 102 -16.44 2.33 -10.56
C PRO A 102 -15.69 1.16 -11.19
N ASP A 103 -15.83 0.94 -12.49
CA ASP A 103 -15.15 -0.17 -13.17
C ASP A 103 -13.65 0.09 -13.32
N SER A 104 -13.23 1.34 -13.59
CA SER A 104 -11.79 1.67 -13.58
C SER A 104 -11.19 1.47 -12.19
N ALA A 105 -11.94 1.73 -11.12
CA ALA A 105 -11.50 1.45 -9.75
C ALA A 105 -11.36 -0.06 -9.50
N LYS A 106 -12.34 -0.88 -9.92
CA LYS A 106 -12.24 -2.35 -9.83
C LYS A 106 -11.05 -2.89 -10.61
N ASP A 107 -10.80 -2.40 -11.82
CA ASP A 107 -9.67 -2.84 -12.65
C ASP A 107 -8.33 -2.49 -11.99
N VAL A 108 -8.23 -1.32 -11.35
CA VAL A 108 -7.03 -0.94 -10.59
C VAL A 108 -6.86 -1.81 -9.35
N ALA A 109 -7.92 -2.09 -8.59
CA ALA A 109 -7.88 -2.98 -7.44
C ALA A 109 -7.46 -4.41 -7.84
N ASP A 110 -8.01 -4.93 -8.94
CA ASP A 110 -7.67 -6.24 -9.51
C ASP A 110 -6.21 -6.29 -9.96
N HIS A 111 -5.71 -5.24 -10.61
CA HIS A 111 -4.30 -5.14 -10.97
C HIS A 111 -3.40 -5.14 -9.72
N LEU A 112 -3.69 -4.30 -8.72
CA LEU A 112 -2.92 -4.25 -7.48
C LEU A 112 -2.89 -5.60 -6.77
N TRP A 113 -4.04 -6.28 -6.70
CA TRP A 113 -4.17 -7.61 -6.10
C TRP A 113 -3.25 -8.63 -6.76
N HIS A 114 -3.26 -8.69 -8.09
CA HIS A 114 -2.52 -9.68 -8.86
C HIS A 114 -1.04 -9.36 -9.10
N ALA A 115 -0.66 -8.08 -9.09
CA ALA A 115 0.71 -7.63 -9.36
C ALA A 115 1.56 -7.50 -8.09
N TYR A 116 0.97 -7.10 -6.95
CA TYR A 116 1.73 -6.73 -5.74
C TYR A 116 1.25 -7.42 -4.45
N LEU A 117 -0.01 -7.85 -4.38
CA LEU A 117 -0.57 -8.51 -3.20
C LEU A 117 -0.67 -10.03 -3.42
N GLY A 118 -1.55 -10.70 -2.66
CA GLY A 118 -1.65 -12.15 -2.59
C GLY A 118 -2.29 -12.83 -3.81
N GLY A 119 -2.71 -12.07 -4.81
CA GLY A 119 -3.25 -12.63 -6.05
C GLY A 119 -2.17 -13.16 -6.98
N GLY A 120 -2.59 -13.87 -8.02
CA GLY A 120 -1.76 -14.22 -9.16
C GLY A 120 -2.62 -14.49 -10.37
N ARG A 121 -2.29 -13.89 -11.52
CA ARG A 121 -3.03 -14.08 -12.77
C ARG A 121 -2.06 -14.17 -13.94
N ARG A 122 -2.26 -15.16 -14.82
CA ARG A 122 -1.47 -15.30 -16.05
C ARG A 122 -1.61 -14.01 -16.88
N GLY A 123 -0.47 -13.47 -17.32
CA GLY A 123 -0.43 -12.22 -18.11
C GLY A 123 -0.34 -10.94 -17.28
N VAL A 124 -0.41 -11.01 -15.95
CA VAL A 124 -0.10 -9.86 -15.06
C VAL A 124 1.35 -10.00 -14.59
N PHE A 125 2.19 -9.03 -14.94
CA PHE A 125 3.58 -8.96 -14.48
C PHE A 125 3.61 -8.58 -13.00
N ARG A 126 4.50 -9.22 -12.22
CA ARG A 126 4.74 -8.91 -10.81
C ARG A 126 6.09 -8.20 -10.65
N PRO A 127 6.11 -6.86 -10.47
CA PRO A 127 7.37 -6.11 -10.43
C PRO A 127 8.31 -6.53 -9.31
N PHE A 128 7.76 -6.95 -8.18
CA PHE A 128 8.51 -7.40 -7.01
C PHE A 128 8.61 -8.92 -6.91
N GLY A 129 8.44 -9.63 -8.03
CA GLY A 129 8.52 -11.09 -8.08
C GLY A 129 7.45 -11.76 -7.23
N ASP A 130 7.86 -12.68 -6.37
CA ASP A 130 6.99 -13.45 -5.46
C ASP A 130 6.67 -12.71 -4.15
N ALA A 131 7.19 -11.51 -3.93
CA ALA A 131 6.87 -10.73 -2.74
C ALA A 131 5.38 -10.33 -2.73
N VAL A 132 4.77 -10.38 -1.54
CA VAL A 132 3.39 -9.98 -1.27
C VAL A 132 3.45 -8.82 -0.28
N LEU A 133 2.97 -7.66 -0.69
CA LEU A 133 2.95 -6.47 0.18
C LEU A 133 1.88 -6.59 1.26
N ASP A 134 2.08 -5.85 2.35
CA ASP A 134 1.20 -5.88 3.53
C ASP A 134 -0.03 -4.98 3.37
N GLY A 135 -0.06 -4.14 2.33
CA GLY A 135 -1.22 -3.32 2.02
C GLY A 135 -0.92 -2.20 1.02
N VAL A 136 -1.89 -1.30 0.89
CA VAL A 136 -1.87 -0.16 -0.02
C VAL A 136 -2.07 1.12 0.77
N ASP A 137 -1.27 2.13 0.44
CA ASP A 137 -1.44 3.52 0.86
C ASP A 137 -2.07 4.32 -0.29
N LEU A 138 -2.96 5.27 0.00
CA LEU A 138 -3.60 6.13 -1.00
C LEU A 138 -3.10 7.57 -0.83
N TYR A 139 -2.24 8.03 -1.74
CA TYR A 139 -1.76 9.41 -1.80
C TYR A 139 -2.34 10.11 -3.04
N ILE A 140 -3.52 10.71 -2.90
CA ILE A 140 -4.27 11.27 -4.03
C ILE A 140 -4.20 12.80 -4.02
N ASP A 141 -3.27 13.36 -4.80
CA ASP A 141 -3.08 14.82 -4.93
C ASP A 141 -3.91 15.44 -6.06
N HIS A 142 -4.13 14.70 -7.15
CA HIS A 142 -4.74 15.23 -8.39
C HIS A 142 -5.95 14.42 -8.90
N GLY A 143 -6.64 13.68 -8.02
CA GLY A 143 -7.65 12.70 -8.40
C GLY A 143 -9.06 13.21 -8.76
N GLY A 144 -9.43 14.44 -8.37
CA GLY A 144 -10.82 14.95 -8.47
C GLY A 144 -11.84 14.13 -7.66
N PRO A 145 -13.16 14.43 -7.73
CA PRO A 145 -14.20 13.56 -7.17
C PRO A 145 -14.20 12.23 -7.94
N ALA A 146 -13.67 11.18 -7.32
CA ALA A 146 -13.33 9.93 -7.99
C ALA A 146 -13.65 8.72 -7.11
N ASN A 147 -13.77 7.56 -7.75
CA ASN A 147 -14.28 6.30 -7.19
C ASN A 147 -13.25 5.56 -6.32
N TYR A 148 -12.48 6.29 -5.50
CA TYR A 148 -11.47 5.70 -4.61
C TYR A 148 -12.10 4.88 -3.48
N ASP A 149 -13.34 5.19 -3.11
CA ASP A 149 -14.17 4.39 -2.19
C ASP A 149 -14.52 3.01 -2.76
N VAL A 150 -14.50 2.85 -4.09
CA VAL A 150 -14.75 1.58 -4.79
C VAL A 150 -13.50 0.69 -4.87
N LEU A 151 -12.32 1.19 -4.46
CA LEU A 151 -11.13 0.35 -4.30
C LEU A 151 -11.36 -0.64 -3.14
N ASN A 152 -11.97 -1.78 -3.45
CA ASN A 152 -12.22 -2.83 -2.47
C ASN A 152 -10.98 -3.71 -2.28
N ILE A 153 -9.96 -3.15 -1.64
CA ILE A 153 -8.78 -3.90 -1.21
C ILE A 153 -8.90 -4.06 0.30
N ASN A 154 -8.97 -5.30 0.79
CA ASN A 154 -9.19 -5.60 2.21
C ASN A 154 -8.10 -5.06 3.17
N GLN A 155 -7.06 -4.36 2.68
CA GLN A 155 -5.87 -3.90 3.40
C GLN A 155 -5.45 -2.48 2.95
N ILE A 156 -6.38 -1.53 2.92
CA ILE A 156 -6.08 -0.10 2.63
C ILE A 156 -5.72 0.62 3.93
N GLN A 157 -4.57 1.30 3.94
CA GLN A 157 -4.24 2.36 4.87
C GLN A 157 -4.44 3.69 4.12
N ILE A 158 -5.18 4.63 4.72
CA ILE A 158 -5.37 5.97 4.13
C ILE A 158 -4.52 6.93 4.97
N GLN A 159 -3.48 7.51 4.38
CA GLN A 159 -2.81 8.66 4.99
C GLN A 159 -3.42 9.96 4.44
N PHE A 160 -3.80 10.86 5.35
CA PHE A 160 -4.25 12.22 5.05
C PHE A 160 -3.09 13.20 5.11
#